data_AF-A0A7K0CZI3-F1
#
_entry.id   AF-A0A7K0CZI3-F1
#
_cell.length_a   1.000
_cell.length_b   1.000
_cell.length_c   1.000
_cell.angle_alpha   90.00
_cell.angle_beta   90.00
_cell.angle_gamma   90.00
#
_symmetry.space_group_name_H-M   'P 1'
#
loop_
_entity.id
_entity.type
_entity.pdbx_description
1 polymer ?
#
loop_
_entity_poly.entity_id
_entity_poly.type
_entity_poly.pdbx_seq_one_letter_code
_entity_poly.pdbx_strand_id
1 'polypeptide(L)'
;MIGDAAGGYAGLRAALIGEPLTAPPDLATGPAVFDTISLEDLVAADALSIHESPATVGLDDVETPMLSAKDIRLGRPASRRGNASVPGAVVVRVADVAVVMGGEAAVQVCTEADVLLGPGIHLVRGNVNSIDPQFLAGVLRAAVESGPTDLYRVSVPRVPLIEQRRIGAAFRQLNELEMTWRHRRTMIEELVRSGVRGLAAGELRPVDVEK
;
A
#
# COMPACT_ATOMS: atom_id res chain seq x y z
N MET A 1 -14.32 -31.58 15.73
CA MET A 1 -13.60 -31.38 14.46
C MET A 1 -12.15 -31.11 14.79
N ILE A 2 -11.32 -32.16 14.82
CA ILE A 2 -9.88 -32.08 15.08
C ILE A 2 -9.25 -32.03 13.69
N GLY A 3 -8.96 -30.81 13.23
CA GLY A 3 -8.47 -30.56 11.87
C GLY A 3 -7.00 -30.94 11.74
N ASP A 4 -6.65 -31.42 10.54
CA ASP A 4 -5.35 -31.82 10.02
C ASP A 4 -4.19 -30.83 10.32
N ALA A 5 -3.71 -30.83 11.57
CA ALA A 5 -2.63 -29.95 12.00
C ALA A 5 -1.27 -30.35 11.39
N ALA A 6 -1.07 -31.64 11.13
CA ALA A 6 0.15 -32.16 10.53
C ALA A 6 0.27 -31.77 9.04
N GLY A 7 -0.81 -31.91 8.26
CA GLY A 7 -0.88 -31.40 6.89
C GLY A 7 -0.76 -29.87 6.86
N GLY A 8 -1.36 -29.19 7.83
CA GLY A 8 -1.25 -27.73 7.99
C GLY A 8 0.20 -27.25 8.21
N TYR A 9 0.93 -27.85 9.16
CA TYR A 9 2.32 -27.45 9.44
C TYR A 9 3.27 -27.74 8.26
N ALA A 10 3.19 -28.93 7.67
CA ALA A 10 4.06 -29.31 6.56
C ALA A 10 3.83 -28.40 5.33
N GLY A 11 2.58 -28.08 5.02
CA GLY A 11 2.22 -27.14 3.96
C GLY A 11 2.75 -25.73 4.21
N LEU A 12 2.53 -25.17 5.41
CA LEU A 12 3.04 -23.85 5.79
C LEU A 12 4.58 -23.78 5.74
N ARG A 13 5.26 -24.85 6.18
CA ARG A 13 6.73 -24.94 6.14
C ARG A 13 7.24 -24.95 4.70
N ALA A 14 6.63 -25.76 3.83
CA ALA A 14 7.00 -25.84 2.43
C ALA A 14 6.79 -24.50 1.71
N ALA A 15 5.66 -23.83 1.97
CA ALA A 15 5.37 -22.50 1.44
C ALA A 15 6.42 -21.45 1.87
N LEU A 16 6.74 -21.40 3.17
CA LEU A 16 7.70 -20.43 3.70
C LEU A 16 9.12 -20.63 3.11
N ILE A 17 9.56 -21.88 2.94
CA ILE A 17 10.88 -22.20 2.37
C ILE A 17 10.91 -21.94 0.86
N GLY A 18 9.81 -22.22 0.16
CA GLY A 18 9.71 -22.02 -1.29
C GLY A 18 9.59 -20.56 -1.72
N GLU A 19 9.18 -19.67 -0.81
CA GLU A 19 9.04 -18.25 -1.11
C GLU A 19 10.42 -17.53 -1.04
N PRO A 20 10.90 -16.93 -2.13
CA PRO A 20 12.18 -16.23 -2.16
C PRO A 20 12.13 -14.94 -1.33
N LEU A 21 13.25 -14.60 -0.69
CA LEU A 21 13.38 -13.31 0.00
C LEU A 21 13.44 -12.18 -1.02
N THR A 22 12.61 -11.16 -0.83
CA THR A 22 12.70 -9.91 -1.61
C THR A 22 13.94 -9.15 -1.15
N ALA A 23 14.83 -8.82 -2.09
CA ALA A 23 16.03 -8.04 -1.82
C ALA A 23 15.68 -6.54 -1.78
N PRO A 24 16.33 -5.75 -0.90
CA PRO A 24 16.21 -4.30 -0.95
C PRO A 24 16.81 -3.72 -2.24
N PRO A 25 16.29 -2.59 -2.74
CA PRO A 25 16.91 -1.89 -3.87
C PRO A 25 18.33 -1.43 -3.51
N ASP A 26 19.21 -1.42 -4.50
CA ASP A 26 20.56 -0.87 -4.36
C ASP A 26 20.49 0.67 -4.41
N LEU A 27 20.79 1.32 -3.28
CA LEU A 27 20.70 2.77 -3.10
C LEU A 27 22.07 3.35 -2.75
N ALA A 28 22.52 4.31 -3.56
CA ALA A 28 23.73 5.08 -3.29
C ALA A 28 23.41 6.39 -2.55
N THR A 29 24.42 6.97 -1.89
CA THR A 29 24.31 8.31 -1.31
C THR A 29 24.19 9.36 -2.41
N GLY A 30 23.13 10.17 -2.35
CA GLY A 30 22.89 11.28 -3.28
C GLY A 30 23.28 12.64 -2.69
N PRO A 31 23.33 13.71 -3.51
CA PRO A 31 23.45 15.07 -3.01
C PRO A 31 22.24 15.41 -2.13
N ALA A 32 22.48 16.04 -0.98
CA ALA A 32 21.46 16.25 0.05
C ALA A 32 20.37 17.30 -0.30
N VAL A 33 20.48 18.01 -1.43
CA VAL A 33 19.67 19.19 -1.71
C VAL A 33 18.99 19.07 -3.07
N PHE A 34 17.65 19.09 -3.04
CA PHE A 34 16.81 19.33 -4.20
C PHE A 34 16.11 20.67 -4.03
N ASP A 35 15.95 21.43 -5.10
CA ASP A 35 14.92 22.46 -5.13
C ASP A 35 13.56 21.77 -4.94
N THR A 36 12.64 22.40 -4.21
CA THR A 36 11.30 21.86 -3.97
C THR A 36 10.22 22.80 -4.50
N ILE A 37 9.03 22.24 -4.69
CA ILE A 37 7.79 22.97 -4.98
C ILE A 37 6.70 22.40 -4.09
N SER A 38 5.82 23.23 -3.54
CA SER A 38 4.74 22.75 -2.68
C SER A 38 3.65 22.04 -3.51
N LEU A 39 2.89 21.16 -2.87
CA LEU A 39 1.76 20.50 -3.51
C LEU A 39 0.68 21.50 -3.92
N GLU A 40 0.44 22.54 -3.11
CA GLU A 40 -0.46 23.67 -3.44
C GLU A 40 -0.04 24.40 -4.72
N ASP A 41 1.25 24.65 -4.94
CA ASP A 41 1.74 25.31 -6.16
C ASP A 41 1.57 24.40 -7.39
N LEU A 42 1.78 23.09 -7.22
CA LEU A 42 1.51 22.10 -8.28
C LEU A 42 0.02 22.02 -8.62
N VAL A 43 -0.86 22.18 -7.65
CA VAL A 43 -2.31 22.27 -7.87
C VAL A 43 -2.66 23.58 -8.57
N ALA A 44 -2.10 24.72 -8.12
CA ALA A 44 -2.32 26.02 -8.74
C ALA A 44 -1.81 26.10 -10.19
N ALA A 45 -0.81 25.28 -10.54
CA ALA A 45 -0.27 25.14 -11.90
C ALA A 45 -0.98 24.06 -12.75
N ASP A 46 -2.11 23.50 -12.29
CA ASP A 46 -2.85 22.40 -12.93
C ASP A 46 -1.99 21.14 -13.22
N ALA A 47 -0.86 20.98 -12.53
CA ALA A 47 -0.02 19.78 -12.65
C ALA A 47 -0.62 18.61 -11.84
N LEU A 48 -1.34 18.93 -10.77
CA LEU A 48 -2.01 18.00 -9.86
C LEU A 48 -3.44 18.49 -9.54
N SER A 49 -4.28 17.57 -9.09
CA SER A 49 -5.57 17.88 -8.47
C SER A 49 -5.77 16.98 -7.25
N ILE A 50 -6.44 17.49 -6.21
CA ILE A 50 -6.73 16.74 -4.99
C ILE A 50 -8.23 16.58 -4.88
N HIS A 51 -8.68 15.35 -4.64
CA HIS A 51 -10.09 14.99 -4.52
C HIS A 51 -10.34 14.32 -3.17
N GLU A 52 -11.51 14.56 -2.62
CA GLU A 52 -12.04 13.85 -1.46
C GLU A 52 -13.45 13.37 -1.78
N SER A 53 -13.78 12.17 -1.32
CA SER A 53 -15.08 11.57 -1.55
C SER A 53 -15.94 11.71 -0.28
N PRO A 54 -17.22 12.11 -0.40
CA PRO A 54 -18.15 12.03 0.71
C PRO A 54 -18.42 10.57 1.09
N ALA A 55 -19.14 10.34 2.18
CA ALA A 55 -19.63 9.00 2.49
C ALA A 55 -20.62 8.56 1.39
N THR A 56 -20.26 7.54 0.63
CA THR A 56 -21.06 6.99 -0.49
C THR A 56 -21.93 5.80 -0.07
N VAL A 57 -22.23 5.66 1.22
CA VAL A 57 -23.15 4.62 1.73
C VAL A 57 -24.57 5.00 1.32
N GLY A 58 -25.13 4.33 0.32
CA GLY A 58 -26.45 4.62 -0.26
C GLY A 58 -27.44 3.46 -0.09
N LEU A 59 -28.73 3.75 -0.27
CA LEU A 59 -29.86 2.81 -0.17
C LEU A 59 -30.20 2.09 -1.49
N ASP A 60 -29.50 2.41 -2.59
CA ASP A 60 -29.76 1.85 -3.92
C ASP A 60 -28.89 0.61 -4.19
N ASP A 61 -29.43 -0.36 -4.93
CA ASP A 61 -28.82 -1.67 -5.24
C ASP A 61 -27.58 -1.63 -6.16
N VAL A 62 -27.15 -0.45 -6.64
CA VAL A 62 -25.98 -0.33 -7.53
C VAL A 62 -24.71 -0.20 -6.70
N GLU A 63 -24.22 -1.37 -6.30
CA GLU A 63 -23.07 -1.53 -5.42
C GLU A 63 -21.75 -1.54 -6.21
N THR A 64 -21.11 -0.39 -6.33
CA THR A 64 -19.81 -0.20 -6.98
C THR A 64 -18.67 -0.53 -5.99
N PRO A 65 -17.61 -1.26 -6.39
CA PRO A 65 -16.47 -1.51 -5.51
C PRO A 65 -15.89 -0.20 -4.99
N MET A 66 -15.54 -0.16 -3.71
CA MET A 66 -15.04 1.03 -3.04
C MET A 66 -13.77 0.71 -2.26
N LEU A 67 -12.74 1.52 -2.48
CA LEU A 67 -11.47 1.47 -1.80
C LEU A 67 -11.59 2.15 -0.44
N SER A 68 -11.35 1.40 0.64
CA SER A 68 -11.40 1.95 1.99
C SER A 68 -10.01 2.32 2.51
N ALA A 69 -9.94 3.18 3.54
CA ALA A 69 -8.67 3.52 4.19
C ALA A 69 -7.94 2.26 4.71
N LYS A 70 -8.69 1.23 5.13
CA LYS A 70 -8.14 -0.07 5.53
C LYS A 70 -7.52 -0.81 4.35
N ASP A 71 -8.10 -0.70 3.16
CA ASP A 71 -7.56 -1.33 1.95
C ASP A 71 -6.23 -0.68 1.55
N ILE A 72 -6.15 0.65 1.63
CA ILE A 72 -4.90 1.41 1.42
C ILE A 72 -3.81 0.99 2.40
N ARG A 73 -4.12 0.95 3.71
CA ARG A 73 -3.15 0.54 4.75
C ARG A 73 -2.67 -0.89 4.59
N LEU A 74 -3.51 -1.77 4.06
CA LEU A 74 -3.20 -3.18 3.83
C LEU A 74 -2.70 -3.45 2.40
N GLY A 75 -2.53 -2.42 1.57
CA GLY A 75 -2.07 -2.53 0.18
C GLY A 75 -2.85 -3.57 -0.63
N ARG A 76 -4.18 -3.59 -0.51
CA ARG A 76 -5.04 -4.60 -1.13
C ARG A 76 -6.15 -3.98 -2.00
N PRO A 77 -6.81 -4.78 -2.87
CA PRO A 77 -7.95 -4.33 -3.66
C PRO A 77 -9.12 -3.80 -2.84
N ALA A 78 -10.04 -3.09 -3.51
CA ALA A 78 -11.27 -2.59 -2.92
C ALA A 78 -12.06 -3.70 -2.21
N SER A 79 -12.32 -3.54 -0.91
CA SER A 79 -13.05 -4.54 -0.11
C SER A 79 -14.44 -4.08 0.35
N ARG A 80 -14.83 -2.86 0.00
CA ARG A 80 -16.14 -2.28 0.34
C ARG A 80 -16.95 -2.08 -0.92
N ARG A 81 -18.21 -1.70 -0.72
CA ARG A 81 -19.10 -1.29 -1.78
C ARG A 81 -19.76 0.03 -1.42
N GLY A 82 -20.13 0.81 -2.44
CA GLY A 82 -20.77 2.11 -2.28
C GLY A 82 -21.56 2.50 -3.52
N ASN A 83 -22.31 3.59 -3.40
CA ASN A 83 -23.19 4.10 -4.46
C ASN A 83 -22.49 5.23 -5.23
N ALA A 84 -22.21 4.98 -6.51
CA ALA A 84 -21.56 5.96 -7.41
C ALA A 84 -22.46 7.16 -7.76
N SER A 85 -23.78 7.04 -7.53
CA SER A 85 -24.75 8.12 -7.80
C SER A 85 -24.74 9.22 -6.75
N VAL A 86 -24.04 9.03 -5.63
CA VAL A 86 -23.91 10.05 -4.59
C VAL A 86 -23.17 11.27 -5.17
N PRO A 87 -23.75 12.49 -5.12
CA PRO A 87 -23.08 13.68 -5.62
C PRO A 87 -21.71 13.89 -4.97
N GLY A 88 -20.68 14.09 -5.80
CA GLY A 88 -19.29 14.23 -5.34
C GLY A 88 -18.56 12.91 -5.12
N ALA A 89 -19.17 11.75 -5.39
CA ALA A 89 -18.46 10.47 -5.39
C ALA A 89 -17.27 10.51 -6.35
N VAL A 90 -16.09 10.15 -5.84
CA VAL A 90 -14.86 10.16 -6.63
C VAL A 90 -14.58 8.76 -7.17
N VAL A 91 -14.48 8.63 -8.48
CA VAL A 91 -14.02 7.41 -9.15
C VAL A 91 -12.50 7.46 -9.31
N VAL A 92 -11.84 6.44 -8.81
CA VAL A 92 -10.39 6.23 -8.89
C VAL A 92 -9.99 5.82 -10.31
N ARG A 93 -8.87 6.36 -10.77
CA ARG A 93 -8.19 6.01 -12.02
C ARG A 93 -6.86 5.35 -11.71
N VAL A 94 -6.37 4.54 -12.64
CA VAL A 94 -5.00 4.03 -12.61
C VAL A 94 -4.03 5.21 -12.48
N ALA A 95 -2.99 5.03 -11.65
CA ALA A 95 -1.97 6.02 -11.33
C ALA A 95 -2.40 7.19 -10.44
N ASP A 96 -3.65 7.23 -9.98
CA ASP A 96 -3.99 8.12 -8.87
C ASP A 96 -3.22 7.70 -7.60
N VAL A 97 -2.94 8.65 -6.72
CA VAL A 97 -2.26 8.40 -5.46
C VAL A 97 -3.23 8.64 -4.30
N ALA A 98 -3.64 7.58 -3.63
CA ALA A 98 -4.49 7.64 -2.45
C ALA A 98 -3.66 7.86 -1.18
N VAL A 99 -4.08 8.81 -0.35
CA VAL A 99 -3.42 9.25 0.87
C VAL A 99 -4.39 9.17 2.04
N VAL A 100 -4.06 8.35 3.02
CA VAL A 100 -4.73 8.29 4.32
C VAL A 100 -3.89 9.06 5.31
N MET A 101 -4.47 10.06 5.96
CA MET A 101 -3.82 10.90 6.97
C MET A 101 -4.08 10.37 8.39
N GLY A 102 -3.30 10.83 9.37
CA GLY A 102 -3.51 10.54 10.80
C GLY A 102 -2.61 9.44 11.37
N GLY A 103 -3.03 8.82 12.49
CA GLY A 103 -2.17 7.92 13.29
C GLY A 103 -1.75 6.62 12.60
N GLU A 104 -2.49 6.18 11.59
CA GLU A 104 -2.11 5.08 10.68
C GLU A 104 -2.10 5.62 9.25
N ALA A 105 -1.18 6.55 8.99
CA ALA A 105 -1.02 7.13 7.67
C ALA A 105 -0.57 6.06 6.67
N ALA A 106 -1.05 6.16 5.43
CA ALA A 106 -0.69 5.25 4.37
C ALA A 106 -0.84 5.95 3.02
N VAL A 107 0.03 5.61 2.07
CA VAL A 107 -0.01 6.13 0.71
C VAL A 107 0.12 4.97 -0.25
N GLN A 108 -0.74 4.94 -1.27
CA GLN A 108 -0.74 3.89 -2.28
C GLN A 108 -1.04 4.47 -3.65
N VAL A 109 -0.30 4.00 -4.66
CA VAL A 109 -0.66 4.22 -6.07
C VAL A 109 -1.77 3.24 -6.46
N CYS A 110 -2.87 3.77 -6.96
CA CYS A 110 -4.02 3.00 -7.38
C CYS A 110 -3.71 2.23 -8.68
N THR A 111 -3.93 0.92 -8.64
CA THR A 111 -3.75 -0.01 -9.76
C THR A 111 -5.07 -0.42 -10.41
N GLU A 112 -6.19 -0.23 -9.71
CA GLU A 112 -7.54 -0.50 -10.18
C GLU A 112 -8.19 0.79 -10.69
N ALA A 113 -9.00 0.68 -11.76
CA ALA A 113 -9.88 1.73 -12.24
C ALA A 113 -11.34 1.42 -11.87
N ASP A 114 -12.21 2.41 -12.02
CA ASP A 114 -13.66 2.26 -11.87
C ASP A 114 -14.09 1.79 -10.47
N VAL A 115 -13.25 2.05 -9.47
CA VAL A 115 -13.55 1.87 -8.04
C VAL A 115 -13.81 3.22 -7.39
N LEU A 116 -14.75 3.27 -6.46
CA LEU A 116 -15.01 4.47 -5.67
C LEU A 116 -13.93 4.70 -4.63
N LEU A 117 -13.60 5.96 -4.39
CA LEU A 117 -12.81 6.38 -3.25
C LEU A 117 -13.70 6.42 -2.00
N GLY A 118 -13.26 5.75 -0.94
CA GLY A 118 -13.92 5.82 0.36
C GLY A 118 -13.70 7.15 1.09
N PRO A 119 -14.55 7.49 2.07
CA PRO A 119 -14.43 8.72 2.84
C PRO A 119 -13.16 8.74 3.71
N GLY A 120 -12.62 9.93 3.95
CA GLY A 120 -11.41 10.13 4.76
C GLY A 120 -10.10 9.74 4.05
N ILE A 121 -10.13 9.68 2.73
CA ILE A 121 -8.97 9.43 1.86
C ILE A 121 -8.84 10.64 0.93
N HIS A 122 -7.65 11.23 0.84
CA HIS A 122 -7.35 12.22 -0.20
C HIS A 122 -6.80 11.49 -1.43
N LEU A 123 -7.29 11.84 -2.61
CA LEU A 123 -6.82 11.29 -3.87
C LEU A 123 -6.08 12.39 -4.63
N VAL A 124 -4.77 12.23 -4.76
CA VAL A 124 -3.92 13.12 -5.54
C VAL A 124 -3.80 12.56 -6.96
N ARG A 125 -4.34 13.29 -7.92
CA ARG A 125 -4.35 12.92 -9.34
C ARG A 125 -3.42 13.84 -10.11
N GLY A 126 -2.34 13.27 -10.64
CA GLY A 126 -1.36 13.98 -11.44
C GLY A 126 -1.40 13.64 -12.92
N ASN A 127 -0.91 14.57 -13.74
CA ASN A 127 -0.61 14.27 -15.14
C ASN A 127 0.63 13.35 -15.21
N VAL A 128 0.43 12.10 -15.61
CA VAL A 128 1.50 11.07 -15.69
C VAL A 128 2.66 11.42 -16.64
N ASN A 129 2.47 12.41 -17.51
CA ASN A 129 3.53 12.94 -18.38
C ASN A 129 4.33 14.07 -17.72
N SER A 130 3.92 14.56 -16.56
CA SER A 130 4.56 15.66 -15.82
C SER A 130 5.10 15.20 -14.47
N ILE A 131 4.43 14.23 -13.84
CA ILE A 131 4.82 13.67 -12.55
C ILE A 131 4.68 12.15 -12.56
N ASP A 132 5.71 11.46 -12.08
CA ASP A 132 5.64 10.02 -11.89
C ASP A 132 4.82 9.68 -10.62
N PRO A 133 3.82 8.78 -10.71
CA PRO A 133 2.94 8.48 -9.59
C PRO A 133 3.64 7.73 -8.44
N GLN A 134 4.64 6.89 -8.74
CA GLN A 134 5.40 6.16 -7.71
C GLN A 134 6.34 7.10 -6.95
N PHE A 135 6.94 8.05 -7.67
CA PHE A 135 7.70 9.14 -7.07
C PHE A 135 6.83 9.98 -6.14
N LEU A 136 5.68 10.46 -6.63
CA LEU A 136 4.75 11.25 -5.83
C LEU A 136 4.29 10.48 -4.58
N ALA A 137 3.94 9.20 -4.73
CA ALA A 137 3.54 8.37 -3.60
C ALA A 137 4.65 8.24 -2.54
N GLY A 138 5.91 8.04 -2.94
CA GLY A 138 7.03 7.99 -2.01
C GLY A 138 7.27 9.30 -1.28
N VAL A 139 7.18 10.44 -1.97
CA VAL A 139 7.30 11.77 -1.37
C VAL A 139 6.18 12.03 -0.35
N LEU A 140 4.93 11.76 -0.73
CA LEU A 140 3.78 11.93 0.16
C LEU A 140 3.87 10.99 1.37
N ARG A 141 4.31 9.75 1.16
CA ARG A 141 4.53 8.77 2.23
C ARG A 141 5.55 9.27 3.24
N ALA A 142 6.71 9.74 2.79
CA ALA A 142 7.74 10.29 3.66
C ALA A 142 7.22 11.49 4.46
N ALA A 143 6.40 12.34 3.85
CA ALA A 143 5.82 13.50 4.51
C ALA A 143 4.82 13.12 5.62
N VAL A 144 3.92 12.17 5.38
CA VAL A 144 2.91 11.74 6.37
C VAL A 144 3.52 10.87 7.48
N GLU A 145 4.60 10.14 7.21
CA GLU A 145 5.33 9.36 8.22
C GLU A 145 6.20 10.25 9.14
N SER A 146 6.59 11.44 8.67
CA SER A 146 7.39 12.38 9.47
C SER A 146 6.60 13.09 10.58
N GLY A 147 5.27 12.96 10.59
CA GLY A 147 4.38 13.51 11.62
C GLY A 147 3.11 14.15 11.04
N PRO A 148 2.32 14.85 11.87
CA PRO A 148 1.16 15.60 11.40
C PRO A 148 1.58 16.59 10.30
N THR A 149 0.98 16.46 9.11
CA THR A 149 1.29 17.29 7.96
C THR A 149 0.02 17.77 7.27
N ASP A 150 0.10 18.95 6.67
CA ASP A 150 -0.92 19.45 5.75
C ASP A 150 -0.51 19.00 4.35
N LEU A 151 -1.40 18.25 3.69
CA LEU A 151 -1.14 17.67 2.37
C LEU A 151 -0.74 18.74 1.34
N TYR A 152 -1.36 19.91 1.39
CA TYR A 152 -1.09 21.02 0.47
C TYR A 152 0.31 21.63 0.66
N ARG A 153 0.89 21.50 1.87
CA ARG A 153 2.21 22.04 2.21
C ARG A 153 3.35 21.04 1.98
N VAL A 154 3.05 19.82 1.53
CA VAL A 154 4.09 18.83 1.25
C VAL A 154 5.00 19.37 0.15
N SER A 155 6.31 19.40 0.44
CA SER A 155 7.34 19.82 -0.49
C SER A 155 7.74 18.67 -1.41
N VAL A 156 7.51 18.83 -2.71
CA VAL A 156 7.85 17.87 -3.76
C VAL A 156 9.19 18.25 -4.39
N PRO A 157 10.19 17.35 -4.46
CA PRO A 157 11.46 17.61 -5.13
C PRO A 157 11.27 17.90 -6.62
N ARG A 158 11.87 19.00 -7.10
CA ARG A 158 11.88 19.40 -8.51
C ARG A 158 12.99 18.68 -9.26
N VAL A 159 12.70 17.47 -9.71
CA VAL A 159 13.61 16.67 -10.55
C VAL A 159 12.98 16.36 -11.91
N PRO A 160 13.78 16.18 -12.98
CA PRO A 160 13.26 15.81 -14.30
C PRO A 160 12.47 14.50 -14.26
N LEU A 161 11.44 14.35 -15.11
CA LEU A 161 10.56 13.16 -15.11
C LEU A 161 11.31 11.82 -15.23
N ILE A 162 12.40 11.77 -16.00
CA ILE A 162 13.21 10.56 -16.12
C ILE A 162 13.84 10.15 -14.78
N GLU A 163 14.23 11.14 -13.98
CA GLU A 163 14.80 10.92 -12.65
C GLU A 163 13.70 10.60 -11.63
N GLN A 164 12.53 11.26 -11.73
CA GLN A 164 11.36 10.86 -10.95
C GLN A 164 11.02 9.38 -11.16
N ARG A 165 11.03 8.88 -12.40
CA ARG A 165 10.76 7.46 -12.69
C ARG A 165 11.77 6.51 -12.04
N ARG A 166 13.06 6.90 -11.99
CA ARG A 166 14.09 6.09 -11.31
C ARG A 166 13.87 6.06 -9.81
N ILE A 167 13.65 7.22 -9.20
CA ILE A 167 13.38 7.34 -7.77
C ILE A 167 12.07 6.63 -7.40
N GLY A 168 11.02 6.81 -8.21
CA GLY A 168 9.73 6.15 -8.06
C GLY A 168 9.83 4.63 -8.17
N ALA A 169 10.67 4.10 -9.07
CA ALA A 169 10.94 2.67 -9.13
C ALA A 169 11.62 2.15 -7.85
N ALA A 170 12.53 2.93 -7.25
CA ALA A 170 13.13 2.58 -5.96
C ALA A 170 12.11 2.63 -4.82
N PHE A 171 11.26 3.67 -4.75
CA PHE A 171 10.17 3.73 -3.77
C PHE A 171 9.21 2.54 -3.89
N ARG A 172 8.84 2.17 -5.12
CA ARG A 172 8.01 1.00 -5.38
C ARG A 172 8.67 -0.28 -4.85
N GLN A 173 9.96 -0.49 -5.11
CA GLN A 173 10.71 -1.65 -4.61
C GLN A 173 10.77 -1.68 -3.07
N LEU A 174 10.95 -0.54 -2.41
CA LEU A 174 10.88 -0.45 -0.94
C LEU A 174 9.50 -0.82 -0.40
N ASN A 175 8.43 -0.35 -1.06
CA ASN A 175 7.07 -0.68 -0.68
C ASN A 175 6.75 -2.18 -0.88
N GLU A 176 7.15 -2.74 -2.03
CA GLU A 176 7.02 -4.18 -2.32
C GLU A 176 7.78 -5.04 -1.30
N LEU A 177 9.00 -4.63 -0.94
CA LEU A 177 9.80 -5.27 0.11
C LEU A 177 9.03 -5.31 1.44
N GLU A 178 8.52 -4.17 1.89
CA GLU A 178 7.78 -4.09 3.15
C GLU A 178 6.53 -4.96 3.14
N MET A 179 5.76 -4.94 2.05
CA MET A 179 4.55 -5.73 1.89
C MET A 179 4.84 -7.23 1.92
N THR A 180 5.88 -7.70 1.22
CA THR A 180 6.30 -9.10 1.25
C THR A 180 6.73 -9.53 2.66
N TRP A 181 7.48 -8.68 3.39
CA TRP A 181 7.88 -8.99 4.77
C TRP A 181 6.70 -9.04 5.73
N ARG A 182 5.71 -8.14 5.59
CA ARG A 182 4.47 -8.19 6.38
C ARG A 182 3.70 -9.49 6.13
N HIS A 183 3.58 -9.91 4.87
CA HIS A 183 2.93 -11.17 4.50
C HIS A 183 3.68 -12.39 5.08
N ARG A 184 5.00 -12.42 4.90
CA ARG A 184 5.86 -13.50 5.40
C ARG A 184 5.80 -13.62 6.92
N ARG A 185 5.72 -12.50 7.65
CA ARG A 185 5.54 -12.50 9.11
C ARG A 185 4.26 -13.24 9.51
N THR A 186 3.13 -12.97 8.84
CA THR A 186 1.86 -13.67 9.12
C THR A 186 1.98 -15.17 8.89
N MET A 187 2.62 -15.60 7.79
CA MET A 187 2.88 -17.02 7.55
C MET A 187 3.75 -17.67 8.63
N ILE A 188 4.80 -16.99 9.09
CA ILE A 188 5.67 -17.47 10.17
C ILE A 188 4.88 -17.61 11.47
N GLU A 189 4.06 -16.62 11.83
CA GLU A 189 3.23 -16.66 13.04
C GLU A 189 2.26 -17.85 13.03
N GLU A 190 1.62 -18.12 11.89
CA GLU A 190 0.73 -19.28 11.71
C GLU A 190 1.50 -20.60 11.78
N LEU A 191 2.65 -20.68 11.12
CA LEU A 191 3.54 -21.85 11.15
C LEU A 191 3.98 -22.18 12.57
N VAL A 192 4.45 -21.18 13.32
CA VAL A 192 4.89 -21.35 14.72
C VAL A 192 3.73 -21.79 15.60
N ARG A 193 2.56 -21.16 15.47
CA ARG A 193 1.36 -21.54 16.24
C ARG A 193 0.94 -22.99 15.96
N SER A 194 0.95 -23.38 14.69
CA SER A 194 0.64 -24.76 14.25
C SER A 194 1.67 -25.76 14.81
N GLY A 195 2.96 -25.46 14.67
CA GLY A 195 4.05 -26.31 15.15
C GLY A 195 4.01 -26.53 16.67
N VAL A 196 3.87 -25.46 17.46
CA VAL A 196 3.77 -25.54 18.93
C VAL A 196 2.58 -26.38 19.35
N ARG A 197 1.41 -26.16 18.75
CA ARG A 197 0.20 -26.93 19.06
C ARG A 197 0.38 -28.40 18.72
N GLY A 198 0.84 -28.71 17.51
CA GLY A 198 1.00 -30.08 17.06
C GLY A 198 2.02 -30.86 17.90
N LEU A 199 3.12 -30.22 18.30
CA LEU A 199 4.10 -30.83 19.21
C LEU A 199 3.51 -31.10 20.58
N ALA A 200 2.80 -30.13 21.16
CA ALA A 200 2.16 -30.29 22.48
C ALA A 200 1.06 -31.37 22.49
N ALA A 201 0.33 -31.51 21.38
CA ALA A 201 -0.70 -32.54 21.20
C ALA A 201 -0.14 -33.93 20.83
N GLY A 202 1.16 -34.04 20.52
CA GLY A 202 1.78 -35.26 20.02
C GLY A 202 1.43 -35.62 18.56
N GLU A 203 0.76 -34.71 17.85
CA GLU A 203 0.39 -34.79 16.43
C GLU A 203 1.61 -34.51 15.52
N LEU A 204 2.58 -33.75 16.01
CA LEU A 204 3.88 -33.53 15.39
C LEU A 204 4.98 -34.11 16.29
N ARG A 205 6.06 -34.54 15.65
CA ARG A 205 7.29 -34.99 16.33
C ARG A 205 8.50 -34.45 15.57
N PRO A 206 9.62 -34.18 16.24
CA PRO A 206 10.88 -33.91 15.54
C PRO A 206 11.20 -35.06 14.58
N VAL A 207 11.71 -34.75 13.39
CA VAL A 207 12.38 -35.76 12.56
C VAL A 207 13.66 -36.15 13.28
N ASP A 208 13.83 -37.43 13.60
CA ASP A 208 15.07 -37.93 14.15
C ASP A 208 16.20 -37.58 13.18
N VAL A 209 17.16 -36.79 13.66
CA VAL A 209 18.42 -36.59 12.93
C VAL A 209 19.21 -37.87 13.17
N GLU A 210 19.25 -38.77 12.18
CA GLU A 210 20.16 -39.92 12.22
C GLU A 210 21.58 -39.40 12.56
N LYS A 211 22.15 -39.99 13.61
CA LYS A 211 23.44 -39.63 14.20
C LYS A 211 24.60 -40.04 13.30
#